data_AF-A0A1F2Y2D0-F1
#
_entry.id   AF-A0A1F2Y2D0-F1
#
_cell.length_a   1.000
_cell.length_b   1.000
_cell.length_c   1.000
_cell.angle_alpha   90.00
_cell.angle_beta   90.00
_cell.angle_gamma   90.00
#
_symmetry.space_group_name_H-M   'P 1'
#
loop_
_entity.id
_entity.type
_entity.pdbx_description
1 polymer ?
#
loop_
_entity_poly.entity_id
_entity_poly.type
_entity_poly.pdbx_seq_one_letter_code
_entity_poly.pdbx_strand_id
1 'polypeptide(L)'
;MDIIYSAQDLMQRIEKLTNDDSVCQVFVPGKGQLTIVLQAKSELSIAEEVQEDPELREMLQDSRKAHQAGDVMTTDELLKSISKSDFQWPTDA
;
A
#
# COMPACT_ATOMS: atom_id res chain seq x y z
N MET A 1 -25.20 12.12 13.94
CA MET A 1 -23.89 12.74 13.67
C MET A 1 -23.27 13.03 15.01
N ASP A 2 -22.15 12.37 15.31
CA ASP A 2 -21.56 12.38 16.65
C ASP A 2 -20.67 13.61 16.83
N ILE A 3 -20.70 14.22 18.01
CA ILE A 3 -19.84 15.35 18.35
C ILE A 3 -18.65 14.82 19.14
N ILE A 4 -17.45 15.12 18.67
CA ILE A 4 -16.18 14.65 19.21
C ILE A 4 -15.55 15.79 20.00
N TYR A 5 -15.43 15.62 21.32
CA TYR A 5 -14.87 16.62 22.22
C TYR A 5 -13.41 16.34 22.60
N SER A 6 -12.96 15.08 22.44
CA SER A 6 -11.61 14.65 22.79
C SER A 6 -11.01 13.67 21.78
N ALA A 7 -9.70 13.46 21.88
CA ALA A 7 -9.00 12.44 21.10
C ALA A 7 -9.49 11.03 21.44
N GLN A 8 -9.83 10.76 22.70
CA GLN A 8 -10.38 9.47 23.11
C GLN A 8 -11.72 9.17 22.43
N ASP A 9 -12.62 10.17 22.36
CA ASP A 9 -13.91 10.02 21.67
C ASP A 9 -13.71 9.70 20.18
N LEU A 10 -12.71 10.34 19.55
CA LEU A 10 -12.34 10.10 18.16
C LEU A 10 -11.83 8.66 17.97
N MET A 11 -10.93 8.20 18.82
CA MET A 11 -10.36 6.85 18.74
C MET A 11 -11.43 5.78 18.94
N GLN A 12 -12.34 5.96 19.90
CA GLN A 12 -13.50 5.06 20.08
C GLN A 12 -14.40 5.02 18.84
N ARG A 13 -14.46 6.09 18.05
CA ARG A 13 -15.24 6.08 16.80
C ARG A 13 -14.51 5.34 15.69
N ILE A 14 -13.19 5.50 15.60
CA ILE A 14 -12.33 4.81 14.63
C ILE A 14 -12.33 3.30 14.89
N GLU A 15 -12.23 2.87 16.15
CA GLU A 15 -12.25 1.44 16.55
C GLU A 15 -13.54 0.71 16.18
N LYS A 16 -14.65 1.45 16.04
CA LYS A 16 -15.95 0.88 15.65
C LYS A 16 -16.12 0.73 14.13
N LEU A 17 -15.18 1.24 13.33
CA LEU A 17 -15.25 1.08 11.88
C LEU A 17 -14.92 -0.36 11.51
N THR A 18 -15.74 -0.94 10.65
CA THR A 18 -15.57 -2.29 10.10
C THR A 18 -15.62 -2.21 8.58
N ASN A 19 -15.37 -3.34 7.89
CA ASN A 19 -15.52 -3.38 6.43
C ASN A 19 -16.96 -3.07 5.99
N ASP A 20 -17.94 -3.51 6.79
CA ASP A 20 -19.37 -3.31 6.52
C ASP A 20 -19.80 -1.86 6.86
N ASP A 21 -19.23 -1.27 7.92
CA ASP A 21 -19.49 0.10 8.37
C ASP A 21 -18.23 0.96 8.21
N SER A 22 -17.74 1.05 6.98
CA SER A 22 -16.44 1.65 6.65
C SER A 22 -16.44 3.18 6.58
N VAL A 23 -17.60 3.84 6.67
CA VAL A 23 -17.72 5.30 6.59
C VAL A 23 -18.47 5.84 7.79
N CYS A 24 -17.92 6.86 8.45
CA CYS A 24 -18.65 7.62 9.45
C CYS A 24 -18.40 9.12 9.35
N GLN A 25 -19.37 9.92 9.81
CA GLN A 25 -19.29 11.37 9.85
C GLN A 25 -19.32 11.86 11.30
N VAL A 26 -18.39 12.74 11.64
CA VAL A 26 -18.26 13.33 12.98
C VAL A 26 -18.16 14.85 12.89
N PHE A 27 -18.55 15.53 13.96
CA PHE A 27 -18.36 16.97 14.12
C PHE A 27 -17.33 17.23 15.20
N VAL A 28 -16.30 18.01 14.88
CA VAL A 28 -15.31 18.46 15.86
C VAL A 28 -15.49 19.97 16.07
N PRO A 29 -15.84 20.43 17.29
CA PRO A 29 -15.96 21.85 17.58
C PRO A 29 -14.70 22.62 17.20
N GLY A 30 -14.86 23.71 16.44
CA GLY A 30 -13.75 24.53 15.95
C GLY A 30 -13.00 23.96 14.73
N LYS A 31 -13.34 22.75 14.28
CA LYS A 31 -12.77 22.13 13.06
C LYS A 31 -13.82 21.77 12.01
N GLY A 32 -15.09 21.69 12.40
CA GLY A 32 -16.20 21.44 11.50
C GLY A 32 -16.52 19.96 11.33
N GLN A 33 -17.19 19.63 10.22
CA GLN A 33 -17.59 18.27 9.88
C GLN A 33 -16.44 17.52 9.21
N LEU A 34 -16.17 16.31 9.69
CA LEU A 34 -15.16 15.40 9.18
C LEU A 34 -15.84 14.10 8.75
N THR A 35 -15.38 13.53 7.63
CA THR A 35 -15.77 12.19 7.20
C THR A 35 -14.58 11.28 7.35
N ILE A 36 -14.73 10.19 8.11
CA ILE A 36 -13.71 9.19 8.35
C ILE A 36 -14.08 7.96 7.51
N VAL A 37 -13.14 7.50 6.71
CA VAL A 37 -13.30 6.32 5.85
C VAL A 37 -12.24 5.30 6.24
N LEU A 38 -12.68 4.12 6.64
CA LEU A 38 -11.82 2.95 6.80
C LEU A 38 -11.48 2.41 5.42
N GLN A 39 -10.28 2.73 4.95
CA GLN A 39 -9.67 2.04 3.83
C GLN A 39 -9.00 0.77 4.37
N ALA A 40 -9.82 -0.20 4.75
CA ALA A 40 -9.32 -1.55 4.91
C ALA A 40 -8.84 -1.97 3.52
N LYS A 41 -7.52 -2.16 3.39
CA LYS A 41 -6.98 -2.75 2.19
C LYS A 41 -7.65 -4.11 2.02
N SER A 42 -8.57 -4.21 1.08
CA SER A 42 -8.86 -5.44 0.34
C SER A 42 -7.67 -5.79 -0.58
N GLU A 43 -6.46 -5.42 -0.18
CA GLU A 43 -5.27 -5.93 -0.82
C GLU A 43 -5.06 -7.27 -0.14
N LEU A 44 -5.14 -8.33 -0.95
CA LEU A 44 -4.68 -9.65 -0.58
C LEU A 44 -3.36 -9.49 0.18
N SER A 45 -3.19 -10.21 1.28
CA SER A 45 -1.87 -10.27 1.89
C SER A 45 -0.85 -10.72 0.83
N ILE A 46 0.42 -10.35 0.98
CA ILE A 46 1.48 -10.81 0.07
C ILE A 46 1.44 -12.34 -0.09
N ALA A 47 1.05 -13.08 0.96
CA ALA A 47 0.89 -14.53 0.89
C ALA A 47 -0.26 -14.97 -0.02
N GLU A 48 -1.38 -14.25 -0.01
CA GLU A 48 -2.54 -14.48 -0.88
C GLU A 48 -2.23 -14.03 -2.32
N GLU A 49 -1.58 -12.89 -2.53
CA GLU A 49 -1.12 -12.43 -3.86
C GLU A 49 -0.17 -13.45 -4.51
N VAL A 50 0.76 -14.01 -3.73
CA VAL A 50 1.71 -15.04 -4.19
C VAL A 50 1.04 -16.39 -4.47
N GLN A 51 -0.12 -16.65 -3.87
CA GLN A 51 -0.91 -17.84 -4.20
C GLN A 51 -1.70 -17.66 -5.50
N GLU A 52 -2.20 -16.46 -5.76
CA GLU A 52 -2.98 -16.14 -6.96
C GLU A 52 -2.10 -15.89 -8.20
N ASP A 53 -0.87 -15.42 -8.02
CA ASP A 53 0.07 -15.13 -9.09
C ASP A 53 1.32 -16.05 -9.06
N PRO A 54 1.38 -17.08 -9.91
CA PRO A 54 2.53 -17.98 -10.01
C PRO A 54 3.82 -17.29 -10.49
N GLU A 55 3.73 -16.25 -11.32
CA GLU A 55 4.87 -15.51 -11.85
C GLU A 55 5.50 -14.67 -10.73
N LEU A 56 4.67 -13.96 -9.96
CA LEU A 56 5.12 -13.24 -8.76
C LEU A 56 5.79 -14.18 -7.76
N ARG A 57 5.25 -15.38 -7.57
CA ARG A 57 5.86 -16.40 -6.70
C ARG A 57 7.24 -16.81 -7.18
N GLU A 58 7.42 -17.03 -8.48
CA GLU A 58 8.70 -17.40 -9.06
C GLU A 58 9.72 -16.25 -8.93
N MET A 59 9.32 -15.02 -9.26
CA MET A 59 10.14 -13.82 -9.10
C MET A 59 10.64 -13.65 -7.65
N LEU A 60 9.77 -13.84 -6.66
CA LEU A 60 10.16 -13.75 -5.25
C LEU A 60 11.10 -14.88 -4.81
N GLN A 61 10.92 -16.08 -5.34
CA GLN A 61 11.83 -17.20 -5.06
C GLN A 61 13.22 -16.95 -5.65
N ASP A 62 13.27 -16.48 -6.89
CA ASP A 62 14.54 -16.22 -7.58
C ASP A 62 15.28 -15.03 -6.99
N SER A 63 14.55 -13.97 -6.61
CA SER A 63 15.11 -12.85 -5.85
C SER A 63 15.78 -13.31 -4.56
N ARG A 64 15.14 -14.22 -3.80
CA ARG A 64 15.74 -14.77 -2.57
C ARG A 64 16.97 -15.63 -2.85
N LYS A 65 16.96 -16.45 -3.89
CA LYS A 65 18.13 -17.26 -4.28
C LYS A 65 19.31 -16.36 -4.68
N ALA A 66 19.06 -15.33 -5.50
CA ALA A 66 20.07 -14.37 -5.91
C ALA A 66 20.70 -13.67 -4.69
N HIS A 67 19.85 -13.16 -3.77
CA HIS A 67 20.32 -12.55 -2.54
C HIS A 67 21.16 -13.50 -1.66
N GLN A 68 20.75 -14.77 -1.52
CA GLN A 68 21.52 -15.78 -0.77
C GLN A 68 22.86 -16.13 -1.44
N ALA A 69 22.92 -16.10 -2.78
CA ALA A 69 24.13 -16.32 -3.55
C ALA A 69 25.07 -15.09 -3.57
N GLY A 70 24.63 -13.95 -3.03
CA GLY A 70 25.35 -12.68 -3.10
C GLY A 70 25.24 -11.98 -4.46
N ASP A 71 24.32 -12.43 -5.32
CA ASP A 71 23.98 -11.79 -6.60
C ASP A 71 23.03 -10.62 -6.31
N VAL A 72 23.62 -9.53 -5.83
CA VAL A 72 22.93 -8.30 -5.44
C VAL A 72 23.52 -7.13 -6.20
N MET A 73 22.67 -6.16 -6.54
CA MET A 73 23.10 -4.92 -7.16
C MET A 73 22.81 -3.75 -6.22
N THR A 74 23.80 -2.89 -6.01
CA THR A 74 23.62 -1.65 -5.24
C THR A 74 22.80 -0.63 -6.04
N THR A 75 22.21 0.34 -5.34
CA THR A 75 21.50 1.45 -5.98
C THR A 75 22.40 2.21 -6.96
N ASP A 76 23.68 2.40 -6.64
CA ASP A 76 24.63 3.09 -7.52
C ASP A 76 24.93 2.29 -8.80
N GLU A 77 25.02 0.97 -8.70
CA GLU A 77 25.20 0.09 -9.86
C GLU A 77 23.94 0.06 -10.73
N LEU A 78 22.75 0.03 -10.11
CA LEU A 78 21.47 0.12 -10.82
C LEU A 78 21.36 1.43 -11.62
N LEU A 79 21.68 2.56 -11.00
CA LEU A 79 21.61 3.85 -11.66
C LEU A 79 22.60 3.98 -12.82
N LYS A 80 23.73 3.26 -12.76
CA LYS A 80 24.71 3.20 -13.85
C LYS A 80 24.31 2.22 -14.96
N SER A 81 23.55 1.17 -14.64
CA SER A 81 23.11 0.18 -15.63
C SER A 81 21.95 0.69 -16.48
N ILE A 82 21.17 1.64 -15.99
CA ILE A 82 20.04 2.24 -16.70
C ILE A 82 20.55 3.34 -17.65
N SER A 83 20.08 3.29 -18.90
CA SER A 83 20.41 4.23 -19.96
C SER A 83 19.18 4.98 -20.46
N LYS A 84 19.38 6.05 -21.25
CA LYS A 84 18.27 6.79 -21.88
C LYS A 84 17.48 5.94 -22.88
N SER A 85 18.10 4.90 -23.43
CA SER A 85 17.46 4.01 -24.41
C SER A 85 16.40 3.13 -23.78
N ASP A 86 16.54 2.82 -22.48
CA ASP A 86 15.60 1.97 -21.73
C ASP A 86 14.24 2.64 -21.48
N PHE A 87 14.16 3.96 -21.71
CA PHE A 87 12.95 4.77 -21.57
C PHE A 87 12.42 5.30 -22.91
N GLN A 88 12.89 4.78 -24.04
CA GLN A 88 12.33 5.16 -25.32
C GLN A 88 11.00 4.43 -25.52
N TRP A 89 9.90 5.18 -25.57
CA TRP A 89 8.61 4.64 -25.99
C TRP A 89 8.68 4.22 -27.45
N PRO A 90 8.01 3.13 -27.87
CA PRO A 90 7.90 2.78 -29.27
C PRO A 90 7.19 3.93 -29.99
N THR A 91 7.88 4.59 -30.92
CA THR A 91 7.31 5.69 -31.72
C THR A 91 6.44 5.21 -32.88
N ASP A 92 6.28 3.90 -33.07
CA ASP A 92 5.55 3.28 -34.17
C ASP A 92 4.37 2.43 -33.69
N ALA A 93 3.40 3.05 -33.02
CA ALA A 93 2.10 2.44 -32.66
C ALA A 93 0.93 3.22 -33.29
#